data_AF-A0A8J6E8T5-F1
#
_entry.id   AF-A0A8J6E8T5-F1
#
_cell.length_a   1.000
_cell.length_b   1.000
_cell.length_c   1.000
_cell.angle_alpha   90.00
_cell.angle_beta   90.00
_cell.angle_gamma   90.00
#
_symmetry.space_group_name_H-M   'P 1'
#
loop_
_entity.id
_entity.type
_entity.pdbx_description
1 polymer ?
#
loop_
_entity_poly.entity_id
_entity_poly.type
_entity_poly.pdbx_seq_one_letter_code
_entity_poly.pdbx_strand_id
1 'polypeptide(L)'
;RGKFRPRLKQMVSSNPASTVESCTRKAFQLLPDISAAIAELCQLKGIGPATASAVLSAGAPEMAAFMADEAVESVPGLSPIQYNAKHYLRYLEELRLKAEALSKASEEEWTPHRVELCLWTWKVAQKLCPKLLESLEDEEERPAKKLKTQQ
;
A
#
# COMPACT_ATOMS: atom_id res chain seq x y z
N ARG A 1 -7.44 -12.15 10.34
CA ARG A 1 -7.56 -10.98 11.25
C ARG A 1 -6.32 -10.97 12.12
N GLY A 2 -5.62 -9.83 12.23
CA GLY A 2 -4.42 -9.70 13.05
C GLY A 2 -4.66 -10.14 14.50
N LYS A 3 -3.65 -10.74 15.14
CA LYS A 3 -3.72 -11.20 16.53
C LYS A 3 -3.80 -9.97 17.45
N PHE A 4 -4.87 -9.85 18.25
CA PHE A 4 -5.06 -8.71 19.17
C PHE A 4 -3.84 -8.51 20.09
N ARG A 5 -3.36 -7.26 20.22
CA ARG A 5 -2.16 -6.89 20.99
C ARG A 5 -2.52 -5.74 21.94
N PRO A 6 -3.11 -6.02 23.12
CA PRO A 6 -3.53 -4.96 24.05
C PRO A 6 -2.39 -4.01 24.44
N ARG A 7 -1.18 -4.57 24.61
CA ARG A 7 0.05 -3.80 24.91
C ARG A 7 0.41 -2.79 23.81
N LEU A 8 0.10 -3.08 22.54
CA LEU A 8 0.46 -2.20 21.43
C LEU A 8 -0.32 -0.89 21.51
N LYS A 9 -1.62 -0.97 21.80
CA LYS A 9 -2.46 0.24 21.98
C LYS A 9 -1.94 1.09 23.13
N GLN A 10 -1.59 0.47 24.26
CA GLN A 10 -1.00 1.18 25.40
C GLN A 10 0.33 1.85 25.04
N MET A 11 1.21 1.16 24.29
CA MET A 11 2.49 1.73 23.84
C MET A 11 2.28 2.95 22.94
N VAL A 12 1.38 2.85 21.95
CA VAL A 12 1.07 3.95 21.04
C VAL A 12 0.49 5.15 21.81
N SER A 13 -0.46 4.92 22.72
CA SER A 13 -1.05 5.97 23.57
C SER A 13 -0.07 6.59 24.57
N SER A 14 1.07 5.96 24.84
CA SER A 14 2.08 6.48 25.77
C SER A 14 3.07 7.47 25.14
N ASN A 15 2.98 7.71 23.82
CA ASN A 15 3.82 8.71 23.16
C ASN A 15 3.31 10.13 23.50
N PRO A 16 4.15 11.04 24.00
CA PRO A 16 3.76 12.44 24.22
C PRO A 16 3.39 13.13 22.91
N ALA A 17 2.38 14.00 22.93
CA ALA A 17 1.93 14.74 21.74
C ALA A 17 3.06 15.53 21.06
N SER A 18 3.93 16.18 21.84
CA SER A 18 5.10 16.90 21.33
C SER A 18 6.11 15.99 20.62
N THR A 19 6.31 14.77 21.10
CA THR A 19 7.18 13.78 20.44
C THR A 19 6.55 13.30 19.14
N VAL A 20 5.24 13.04 19.12
CA VAL A 20 4.52 12.65 17.90
C VAL A 20 4.62 13.75 16.85
N GLU A 21 4.37 15.01 17.21
CA GLU A 21 4.45 16.14 16.28
C GLU A 21 5.88 16.30 15.73
N SER A 22 6.89 16.33 16.61
CA SER A 22 8.29 16.49 16.20
C SER A 22 8.74 15.37 15.25
N CYS A 23 8.45 14.12 15.61
CA CYS A 23 8.81 12.93 14.82
C CYS A 23 8.10 12.92 13.46
N THR A 24 6.78 13.17 13.44
CA THR A 24 6.02 13.19 12.18
C THR A 24 6.48 14.33 11.26
N ARG A 25 6.66 15.54 11.79
CA ARG A 25 7.19 16.68 11.02
C ARG A 25 8.55 16.35 10.40
N LYS A 26 9.46 15.78 11.19
CA LYS A 26 10.78 15.38 10.70
C LYS A 26 10.70 14.26 9.65
N ALA A 27 9.83 13.28 9.84
CA ALA A 27 9.63 12.20 8.86
C ALA A 27 9.17 12.73 7.50
N PHE A 28 8.23 13.68 7.45
CA PHE A 28 7.79 14.28 6.19
C PHE A 28 8.87 15.16 5.55
N GLN A 29 9.74 15.80 6.33
CA GLN A 29 10.90 16.55 5.81
C GLN A 29 11.97 15.66 5.18
N LEU A 30 12.00 14.36 5.50
CA LEU A 30 12.95 13.40 4.94
C LEU A 30 12.51 12.88 3.55
N LEU A 31 11.28 13.19 3.10
CA LEU A 31 10.85 12.82 1.77
C LEU A 31 11.69 13.53 0.69
N PRO A 32 12.05 12.85 -0.43
CA PRO A 32 11.50 11.56 -0.89
C PRO A 32 12.21 10.31 -0.33
N ASP A 33 13.11 10.41 0.65
CA ASP A 33 13.73 9.25 1.30
C ASP A 33 12.75 8.54 2.25
N ILE A 34 11.99 7.62 1.66
CA ILE A 34 11.01 6.79 2.38
C ILE A 34 11.67 5.92 3.46
N SER A 35 12.88 5.43 3.23
CA SER A 35 13.58 4.58 4.20
C SER A 35 13.87 5.37 5.47
N ALA A 36 14.40 6.59 5.32
CA ALA A 36 14.65 7.50 6.43
C ALA A 36 13.35 7.95 7.11
N ALA A 37 12.30 8.28 6.34
CA ALA A 37 11.01 8.68 6.90
C ALA A 37 10.34 7.56 7.73
N ILE A 38 10.37 6.31 7.25
CA ILE A 38 9.89 5.14 8.00
C ILE A 38 10.73 4.94 9.27
N ALA A 39 12.05 5.03 9.17
CA ALA A 39 12.95 4.88 10.31
C ALA A 39 12.68 5.95 11.38
N GLU A 40 12.42 7.19 10.98
CA GLU A 40 12.04 8.28 11.88
C GLU A 40 10.73 7.95 12.62
N LEU A 41 9.67 7.58 11.89
CA LEU A 41 8.37 7.23 12.50
C LEU A 41 8.45 6.00 13.42
N CYS A 42 9.32 5.04 13.11
CA CYS A 42 9.53 3.84 13.94
C CYS A 42 10.21 4.14 15.29
N GLN A 43 10.68 5.36 15.53
CA GLN A 43 11.14 5.79 16.86
C GLN A 43 9.97 5.94 17.85
N LEU A 44 8.74 6.13 17.37
CA LEU A 44 7.55 6.17 18.21
C LEU A 44 7.22 4.79 18.77
N LYS A 45 6.85 4.74 20.05
CA LYS A 45 6.54 3.49 20.74
C LYS A 45 5.34 2.81 20.08
N GLY A 46 5.51 1.55 19.69
CA GLY A 46 4.45 0.74 19.09
C GLY A 46 4.18 1.06 17.61
N ILE A 47 5.03 1.86 16.96
CA ILE A 47 4.96 2.13 15.53
C ILE A 47 6.06 1.31 14.84
N GLY A 48 5.66 0.41 13.94
CA GLY A 48 6.56 -0.33 13.05
C GLY A 48 6.38 0.10 11.60
N PRO A 49 7.11 -0.50 10.64
CA PRO A 49 7.07 -0.12 9.23
C PRO A 49 5.66 -0.10 8.63
N ALA A 50 4.81 -1.06 8.99
CA ALA A 50 3.43 -1.07 8.51
C ALA A 50 2.63 0.15 8.98
N THR A 51 2.63 0.46 10.28
CA THR A 51 1.94 1.66 10.79
C THR A 51 2.58 2.96 10.30
N ALA A 52 3.91 3.01 10.21
CA ALA A 52 4.63 4.16 9.67
C ALA A 52 4.22 4.42 8.20
N SER A 53 4.08 3.37 7.38
CA SER A 53 3.61 3.50 6.00
C SER A 53 2.16 4.00 5.90
N ALA A 54 1.30 3.70 6.88
CA ALA A 54 -0.05 4.27 6.96
C ALA A 54 -0.01 5.78 7.20
N VAL A 55 0.88 6.25 8.07
CA VAL A 55 1.08 7.68 8.33
C VAL A 55 1.61 8.39 7.08
N LEU A 56 2.61 7.81 6.41
CA LEU A 56 3.19 8.42 5.21
C LEU A 56 2.19 8.45 4.04
N SER A 57 1.45 7.37 3.78
CA SER A 57 0.44 7.35 2.70
C SER A 57 -0.70 8.34 2.93
N ALA A 58 -1.07 8.62 4.17
CA ALA A 58 -2.08 9.63 4.48
C ALA A 58 -1.62 11.08 4.19
N GLY A 59 -0.32 11.37 4.31
CA GLY A 59 0.22 12.73 4.12
C GLY A 59 1.01 12.95 2.82
N ALA A 60 1.44 11.88 2.15
CA ALA A 60 2.19 11.89 0.90
C ALA A 60 1.78 10.69 0.00
N PRO A 61 0.49 10.60 -0.38
CA PRO A 61 -0.06 9.47 -1.15
C PRO A 61 0.59 9.30 -2.53
N GLU A 62 1.19 10.35 -3.08
CA GLU A 62 1.97 10.35 -4.31
C GLU A 62 3.33 9.64 -4.16
N MET A 63 3.89 9.59 -2.95
CA MET A 63 5.21 9.00 -2.70
C MET A 63 5.16 7.66 -1.96
N ALA A 64 4.14 7.43 -1.14
CA ALA A 64 4.03 6.30 -0.22
C ALA A 64 2.70 5.56 -0.36
N ALA A 65 2.68 4.31 0.10
CA ALA A 65 1.50 3.45 0.12
C ALA A 65 1.42 2.71 1.45
N PHE A 66 0.21 2.34 1.88
CA PHE A 66 0.03 1.61 3.13
C PHE A 66 0.39 0.12 2.96
N MET A 67 1.20 -0.43 3.86
CA MET A 67 1.51 -1.86 3.90
C MET A 67 0.35 -2.67 4.50
N ALA A 68 -0.81 -2.67 3.86
CA ALA A 68 -1.94 -3.54 4.23
C ALA A 68 -1.64 -4.99 3.82
N ASP A 69 -1.90 -5.96 4.70
CA ASP A 69 -1.62 -7.38 4.44
C ASP A 69 -2.27 -7.84 3.12
N GLU A 70 -3.54 -7.49 2.90
CA GLU A 70 -4.28 -7.85 1.69
C GLU A 70 -3.63 -7.28 0.41
N ALA A 71 -3.13 -6.04 0.47
CA ALA A 71 -2.48 -5.42 -0.68
C ALA A 71 -1.11 -6.05 -0.94
N VAL A 72 -0.32 -6.34 0.11
CA VAL A 72 1.00 -7.01 -0.02
C VAL A 72 0.84 -8.43 -0.56
N GLU A 73 -0.18 -9.18 -0.12
CA GLU A 73 -0.49 -10.52 -0.62
C GLU A 73 -0.85 -10.55 -2.11
N SER A 74 -1.25 -9.40 -2.67
CA SER A 74 -1.58 -9.27 -4.10
C SER A 74 -0.34 -9.05 -4.97
N VAL A 75 0.84 -8.84 -4.37
CA VAL A 75 2.09 -8.61 -5.08
C VAL A 75 2.92 -9.90 -5.14
N PRO A 76 3.21 -10.43 -6.35
CA PRO A 76 4.00 -11.65 -6.50
C PRO A 76 5.39 -11.54 -5.84
N GLY A 77 5.84 -12.62 -5.18
CA GLY A 77 7.18 -12.69 -4.60
C GLY A 77 7.37 -11.97 -3.25
N LEU A 78 6.28 -11.48 -2.64
CA LEU A 78 6.27 -10.86 -1.30
C LEU A 78 5.54 -11.69 -0.23
N SER A 79 5.27 -12.97 -0.51
CA SER A 79 4.81 -13.92 0.50
C SER A 79 5.97 -14.79 1.01
N PRO A 80 6.07 -15.07 2.33
CA PRO A 80 5.23 -14.56 3.41
C PRO A 80 5.52 -13.08 3.74
N ILE A 81 4.50 -12.37 4.20
CA ILE A 81 4.62 -10.97 4.63
C ILE A 81 5.61 -10.85 5.78
N GLN A 82 6.55 -9.92 5.67
CA GLN A 82 7.48 -9.58 6.73
C GLN A 82 7.31 -8.12 7.13
N TYR A 83 6.98 -7.85 8.38
CA TYR A 83 6.74 -6.49 8.90
C TYR A 83 8.05 -5.73 9.20
N ASN A 84 8.98 -5.69 8.23
CA ASN A 84 10.24 -4.97 8.33
C ASN A 84 10.41 -3.95 7.19
N ALA A 85 11.30 -2.97 7.37
CA ALA A 85 11.50 -1.88 6.42
C ALA A 85 11.94 -2.37 5.03
N LYS A 86 12.81 -3.40 4.97
CA LYS A 86 13.29 -3.96 3.70
C LYS A 86 12.14 -4.55 2.86
N HIS A 87 11.22 -5.26 3.50
CA HIS A 87 10.06 -5.82 2.84
C HIS A 87 9.10 -4.73 2.36
N TYR A 88 8.86 -3.71 3.20
CA TYR A 88 8.05 -2.55 2.82
C TYR A 88 8.63 -1.80 1.61
N LEU A 89 9.95 -1.57 1.57
CA LEU A 89 10.58 -0.87 0.44
C LEU A 89 10.45 -1.66 -0.87
N ARG A 90 10.58 -2.99 -0.82
CA ARG A 90 10.32 -3.85 -2.00
C ARG A 90 8.87 -3.74 -2.45
N TYR A 91 7.93 -3.77 -1.51
CA TYR A 91 6.50 -3.60 -1.79
C TYR A 91 6.18 -2.25 -2.44
N LEU A 92 6.71 -1.15 -1.88
CA LEU A 92 6.46 0.18 -2.41
C LEU A 92 7.03 0.36 -3.82
N GLU A 93 8.17 -0.27 -4.11
CA GLU A 93 8.75 -0.22 -5.45
C GLU A 93 7.84 -0.86 -6.51
N GLU A 94 7.28 -2.04 -6.23
CA GLU A 94 6.32 -2.69 -7.13
C GLU A 94 5.09 -1.83 -7.39
N LEU A 95 4.58 -1.14 -6.36
CA LEU A 95 3.46 -0.22 -6.50
C LEU A 95 3.81 1.01 -7.33
N ARG A 96 5.02 1.56 -7.18
CA ARG A 96 5.49 2.71 -7.99
C ARG A 96 5.58 2.34 -9.46
N LEU A 97 6.20 1.21 -9.76
CA LEU A 97 6.28 0.69 -11.13
C LEU A 97 4.88 0.48 -11.73
N LYS A 98 3.95 -0.07 -10.94
CA LYS A 98 2.56 -0.25 -11.38
C LYS A 98 1.83 1.07 -11.58
N ALA A 99 2.00 2.02 -10.67
CA ALA A 99 1.40 3.35 -10.74
C ALA A 99 1.88 4.11 -11.99
N GLU A 100 3.18 4.06 -12.28
CA GLU A 100 3.74 4.64 -13.51
C GLU A 100 3.16 3.99 -14.77
N ALA A 101 3.08 2.65 -14.80
CA ALA A 101 2.52 1.93 -15.94
C ALA A 101 1.04 2.27 -16.17
N LEU A 102 0.23 2.35 -15.12
CA LEU A 102 -1.19 2.69 -15.20
C LEU A 102 -1.42 4.15 -15.60
N SER A 103 -0.59 5.07 -15.10
CA SER A 103 -0.65 6.49 -15.48
C SER A 103 -0.30 6.71 -16.96
N LYS A 104 0.53 5.84 -17.56
CA LYS A 104 0.81 5.87 -19.00
C LYS A 104 -0.32 5.27 -19.84
N ALA A 105 -1.09 4.36 -19.26
CA ALA A 105 -2.14 3.60 -19.95
C ALA A 105 -3.55 4.20 -19.77
N SER A 106 -3.70 5.25 -18.96
CA SER A 106 -4.98 5.89 -18.69
C SER A 106 -4.82 7.41 -18.59
N GLU A 107 -5.92 8.14 -18.73
CA GLU A 107 -5.94 9.60 -18.52
C GLU A 107 -5.90 9.99 -17.03
N GLU A 108 -6.01 9.00 -16.14
CA GLU A 108 -5.98 9.21 -14.69
C GLU A 108 -4.55 9.11 -14.14
N GLU A 109 -4.24 9.99 -13.19
CA GLU A 109 -3.00 9.90 -12.43
C GLU A 109 -3.10 8.78 -11.39
N TRP A 110 -2.23 7.79 -11.50
CA TRP A 110 -2.10 6.71 -10.52
C TRP A 110 -0.94 6.99 -9.59
N THR A 111 -1.22 6.97 -8.29
CA THR A 111 -0.21 7.02 -7.24
C THR A 111 0.02 5.65 -6.62
N PRO A 112 1.15 5.41 -5.94
CA PRO A 112 1.36 4.17 -5.20
C PRO A 112 0.21 3.85 -4.22
N HIS A 113 -0.33 4.87 -3.53
CA HIS A 113 -1.48 4.69 -2.65
C HIS A 113 -2.76 4.29 -3.39
N ARG A 114 -3.05 4.85 -4.58
CA ARG A 114 -4.21 4.42 -5.38
C ARG A 114 -4.11 2.96 -5.81
N VAL A 115 -2.91 2.53 -6.22
CA VAL A 115 -2.67 1.12 -6.56
C VAL A 115 -2.90 0.23 -5.34
N GLU A 116 -2.36 0.61 -4.19
CA GLU A 116 -2.55 -0.11 -2.93
C GLU A 116 -4.03 -0.26 -2.55
N LEU A 117 -4.80 0.83 -2.56
CA LEU A 117 -6.24 0.80 -2.28
C LEU A 117 -7.00 -0.09 -3.26
N CYS A 118 -6.61 -0.10 -4.54
CA CYS A 118 -7.20 -0.98 -5.55
C CYS A 118 -6.95 -2.45 -5.21
N LEU A 119 -5.70 -2.83 -4.92
CA LEU A 119 -5.33 -4.20 -4.55
C LEU A 119 -6.03 -4.64 -3.26
N TRP A 120 -6.07 -3.77 -2.25
CA TRP A 120 -6.79 -4.02 -1.01
C TRP A 120 -8.28 -4.23 -1.26
N THR A 121 -8.91 -3.34 -2.03
CA THR A 121 -10.34 -3.40 -2.35
C THR A 121 -10.68 -4.70 -3.08
N TRP A 122 -9.85 -5.10 -4.05
CA TRP A 122 -10.01 -6.36 -4.78
C TRP A 122 -10.03 -7.56 -3.83
N LYS A 123 -9.01 -7.69 -2.97
CA LYS A 123 -8.92 -8.79 -2.00
C LYS A 123 -10.05 -8.81 -0.97
N VAL A 124 -10.46 -7.63 -0.49
CA VAL A 124 -11.56 -7.53 0.46
C VAL A 124 -12.89 -7.85 -0.22
N ALA A 125 -13.11 -7.41 -1.46
CA ALA A 125 -14.28 -7.74 -2.24
C ALA A 125 -14.38 -9.25 -2.52
N GLN A 126 -13.28 -9.92 -2.89
CA GLN A 126 -13.24 -11.39 -3.05
C GLN A 126 -13.75 -12.12 -1.80
N LYS A 127 -13.40 -11.59 -0.62
CA LYS A 127 -13.78 -12.20 0.66
C LYS A 127 -15.21 -11.89 1.09
N LEU A 128 -15.68 -10.65 0.88
CA LEU A 128 -16.95 -10.17 1.42
C LEU A 128 -18.11 -10.25 0.42
N CYS A 129 -17.82 -10.10 -0.88
CA CYS A 129 -18.81 -10.07 -1.95
C CYS A 129 -18.26 -10.70 -3.24
N PRO A 130 -17.95 -12.02 -3.26
CA PRO A 130 -17.35 -12.70 -4.41
C PRO A 130 -18.20 -12.58 -5.68
N LYS A 131 -19.54 -12.59 -5.55
CA LYS A 131 -20.48 -12.42 -6.67
C LYS A 131 -20.31 -11.12 -7.45
N LEU A 132 -19.81 -10.06 -6.81
CA LEU A 132 -19.54 -8.80 -7.50
C LEU A 132 -18.39 -8.95 -8.51
N LEU A 133 -17.46 -9.87 -8.24
CA LEU A 133 -16.26 -10.08 -9.04
C LEU A 133 -16.41 -11.16 -10.11
N GLU A 134 -17.36 -12.09 -9.97
CA GLU A 134 -17.68 -13.10 -11.00
C GLU A 134 -17.89 -12.44 -12.38
N SER A 135 -18.55 -11.28 -12.42
CA SER A 135 -18.79 -10.52 -13.67
C SER A 135 -17.55 -9.90 -14.31
N LEU A 136 -16.44 -9.78 -13.58
CA LEU A 136 -15.19 -9.19 -14.06
C LEU A 136 -14.21 -10.25 -14.58
N GLU A 137 -14.31 -11.49 -14.09
CA GLU A 137 -13.48 -12.62 -14.55
C GLU A 137 -13.92 -13.11 -15.94
N ASP A 138 -15.23 -13.04 -16.26
CA ASP A 138 -15.79 -13.41 -17.56
C ASP A 138 -15.32 -12.52 -18.74
N GLU A 139 -14.76 -11.34 -18.44
CA GLU A 139 -14.29 -10.37 -19.44
C GLU A 139 -12.87 -10.65 -19.96
N GLU A 140 -12.01 -11.30 -19.17
CA GLU A 140 -10.65 -11.68 -19.58
C GLU A 140 -10.62 -12.82 -20.60
N GLU A 141 -11.68 -13.66 -20.66
CA GLU A 141 -11.77 -14.78 -21.59
C GLU A 141 -12.23 -14.41 -23.01
N ARG A 142 -12.58 -13.15 -23.30
CA ARG A 142 -13.01 -12.77 -24.65
C ARG A 142 -11.80 -12.71 -25.60
N PRO A 143 -11.64 -13.63 -26.56
CA PRO A 143 -10.52 -13.60 -27.48
C PRO A 143 -10.57 -12.31 -28.31
N ALA A 144 -9.43 -11.61 -28.39
CA ALA A 144 -9.28 -10.42 -29.22
C ALA A 144 -9.82 -10.70 -30.63
N LYS A 145 -10.92 -10.02 -31.00
CA LYS A 145 -11.53 -10.13 -32.33
C LYS A 145 -10.45 -9.73 -33.35
N LYS A 146 -9.95 -10.72 -34.10
CA LYS A 146 -9.09 -10.48 -35.26
C LYS A 146 -9.83 -9.52 -36.20
N LEU A 147 -9.33 -8.29 -36.34
CA LEU A 147 -9.77 -7.41 -37.42
C LEU A 147 -9.44 -8.10 -38.74
N LYS A 148 -10.48 -8.57 -39.44
CA LYS A 148 -10.37 -8.96 -40.84
C LYS A 148 -10.27 -7.67 -41.65
N THR A 149 -9.07 -7.35 -42.10
CA THR A 149 -8.87 -6.37 -43.17
C THR A 149 -9.54 -6.93 -44.43
N GLN A 150 -10.63 -6.29 -44.86
CA GLN A 150 -11.24 -6.54 -46.17
C GLN A 150 -10.65 -5.55 -47.18
N GLN A 151 -10.03 -6.15 -48.19
CA GLN A 151 -9.70 -5.68 -49.55
C GLN A 151 -8.74 -4.50 -49.72
#